data_AF-A0A3M2BMD8-F1
#
_entry.id   AF-A0A3M2BMD8-F1
#
_cell.length_a   1.000
_cell.length_b   1.000
_cell.length_c   1.000
_cell.angle_alpha   90.00
_cell.angle_beta   90.00
_cell.angle_gamma   90.00
#
_symmetry.space_group_name_H-M   'P 1'
#
loop_
_entity.id
_entity.type
_entity.pdbx_description
1 polymer ?
#
loop_
_entity_poly.entity_id
_entity_poly.type
_entity_poly.pdbx_seq_one_letter_code
_entity_poly.pdbx_strand_id
1 'polypeptide(L)'
;VAQAQPCARTSLDGLADALPAVAPVPDFVSAMAAADVAFGNLVLIQKHGWEAPPEHPDLVASVEAGILHDALRAARADSTDDLAADDFDLWMQRALSLSLQLEQHLTARATSDSDKIMKLLAQTCTDCHARYRNH
;
A
#
# COMPACT_ATOMS: atom_id res chain seq x y z
N VAL A 1 4.31 -21.44 -21.38
CA VAL A 1 3.46 -21.00 -20.25
C VAL A 1 3.41 -22.14 -19.25
N ALA A 2 3.98 -21.97 -18.06
CA ALA A 2 3.91 -23.01 -17.02
C ALA A 2 2.44 -23.17 -16.59
N GLN A 3 1.94 -24.41 -16.60
CA GLN A 3 0.58 -24.70 -16.15
C GLN A 3 0.57 -24.68 -14.62
N ALA A 4 -0.28 -23.83 -14.02
CA ALA A 4 -0.51 -23.87 -12.58
C ALA A 4 -1.25 -25.17 -12.24
N GLN A 5 -0.66 -26.01 -11.39
CA GLN A 5 -1.32 -27.19 -10.83
C GLN A 5 -1.74 -26.94 -9.39
N PRO A 6 -2.91 -27.44 -8.96
CA PRO A 6 -3.33 -27.34 -7.56
C PRO A 6 -2.32 -28.03 -6.64
N CYS A 7 -1.94 -27.36 -5.55
CA CYS A 7 -1.15 -27.97 -4.50
C CYS A 7 -1.96 -29.10 -3.82
N ALA A 8 -1.27 -30.18 -3.43
CA ALA A 8 -1.90 -31.31 -2.76
C ALA A 8 -2.50 -30.86 -1.41
N ARG A 9 -3.72 -31.32 -1.12
CA ARG A 9 -4.46 -30.94 0.10
C ARG A 9 -3.69 -31.26 1.38
N THR A 10 -2.96 -32.37 1.41
CA THR A 10 -2.08 -32.76 2.51
C THR A 10 -0.96 -31.75 2.81
N SER A 11 -0.50 -31.01 1.79
CA SER A 11 0.49 -29.94 1.99
C SER A 11 -0.12 -28.71 2.66
N LEU A 12 -1.42 -28.45 2.47
CA LEU A 12 -2.14 -27.40 3.18
C LEU A 12 -2.50 -27.82 4.60
N ASP A 13 -2.96 -29.07 4.77
CA ASP A 13 -3.37 -29.61 6.07
C ASP A 13 -2.19 -29.67 7.07
N GLY A 14 -0.97 -29.92 6.59
CA GLY A 14 0.25 -29.90 7.40
C GLY A 14 0.73 -28.51 7.84
N LEU A 15 0.12 -27.42 7.33
CA LEU A 15 0.43 -26.05 7.73
C LEU A 15 -0.47 -25.54 8.86
N ALA A 16 -1.52 -26.29 9.24
CA ALA A 16 -2.51 -25.86 10.23
C ALA A 16 -1.88 -25.46 11.57
N ASP A 17 -0.81 -26.14 11.99
CA ASP A 17 -0.10 -25.86 13.25
C ASP A 17 0.91 -24.71 13.13
N ALA A 18 1.26 -24.31 11.90
CA ALA A 18 2.25 -23.26 11.59
C ALA A 18 1.62 -21.90 11.25
N LEU A 19 0.30 -21.86 11.04
CA LEU A 19 -0.44 -20.62 10.76
C LEU A 19 -0.91 -20.00 12.08
N PRO A 20 -0.46 -18.79 12.44
CA PRO A 20 -0.90 -18.17 13.68
C PRO A 20 -2.39 -17.81 13.59
N ALA A 21 -3.11 -17.93 14.72
CA ALA A 21 -4.51 -17.55 14.80
C ALA A 21 -4.75 -16.05 14.51
N VAL A 22 -3.71 -15.22 14.69
CA VAL A 22 -3.69 -13.80 14.34
C VAL A 22 -2.38 -13.51 13.61
N ALA A 23 -2.46 -12.99 12.39
CA ALA A 23 -1.28 -12.53 11.67
C ALA A 23 -0.71 -11.28 12.36
N PRO A 24 0.61 -11.22 12.62
CA PRO A 24 1.22 -10.02 13.19
C PRO A 24 1.05 -8.85 12.22
N VAL A 25 0.57 -7.73 12.74
CA VAL A 25 0.57 -6.45 12.02
C VAL A 25 1.99 -5.88 12.14
N PRO A 26 2.61 -5.39 11.06
CA PRO A 26 3.90 -4.72 11.16
C PRO A 26 3.81 -3.51 12.08
N ASP A 27 4.90 -3.23 12.80
CA ASP A 27 4.99 -1.99 13.57
C ASP A 27 4.90 -0.75 12.64
N PHE A 28 4.63 0.41 13.24
CA PHE A 28 4.43 1.67 12.53
C PHE A 28 5.55 1.96 11.52
N VAL A 29 6.81 1.77 11.92
CA VAL A 29 7.98 2.08 11.08
C VAL A 29 8.08 1.11 9.91
N SER A 30 7.88 -0.18 10.15
CA SER A 30 7.89 -1.23 9.13
C SER A 30 6.75 -1.04 8.14
N ALA A 31 5.57 -0.66 8.62
CA ALA A 31 4.42 -0.34 7.79
C ALA A 31 4.67 0.90 6.92
N MET A 32 5.29 1.95 7.46
CA MET A 32 5.70 3.13 6.69
C MET A 32 6.79 2.83 5.66
N ALA A 33 7.74 1.93 5.96
CA ALA A 33 8.73 1.48 4.99
C ALA A 33 8.09 0.68 3.84
N ALA A 34 7.11 -0.18 4.13
CA ALA A 34 6.35 -0.89 3.11
C ALA A 34 5.54 0.08 2.23
N ALA A 35 4.94 1.11 2.83
CA ALA A 35 4.25 2.18 2.10
C ALA A 35 5.20 2.94 1.15
N ASP A 36 6.44 3.24 1.58
CA ASP A 36 7.44 3.91 0.74
C ASP A 36 7.82 3.09 -0.49
N VAL A 37 8.02 1.77 -0.32
CA VAL A 37 8.31 0.86 -1.43
C VAL A 37 7.15 0.82 -2.43
N ALA A 38 5.92 0.59 -1.96
CA ALA A 38 4.74 0.54 -2.82
C ALA A 38 4.50 1.88 -3.54
N PHE A 39 4.69 3.00 -2.84
CA PHE A 39 4.63 4.34 -3.43
C PHE A 39 5.67 4.53 -4.54
N GLY A 40 6.91 4.08 -4.31
CA GLY A 40 7.97 4.09 -5.33
C GLY A 40 7.61 3.28 -6.58
N ASN A 41 7.06 2.09 -6.39
CA ASN A 41 6.55 1.25 -7.48
C ASN A 41 5.44 1.95 -8.26
N LEU A 42 4.48 2.59 -7.57
CA LEU A 42 3.42 3.38 -8.20
C LEU A 42 3.96 4.56 -9.01
N VAL A 43 4.99 5.25 -8.51
CA VAL A 43 5.66 6.32 -9.27
C VAL A 43 6.32 5.77 -10.54
N LEU A 44 6.93 4.59 -10.47
CA LEU A 44 7.52 3.93 -11.63
C LEU A 44 6.45 3.55 -12.67
N ILE A 45 5.35 2.95 -12.22
CA ILE A 45 4.20 2.58 -13.05
C ILE A 45 3.53 3.82 -13.67
N GLN A 46 3.38 4.90 -12.90
CA GLN A 46 2.84 6.18 -13.39
C GLN A 46 3.66 6.73 -14.56
N LYS A 47 5.00 6.69 -14.48
CA LYS A 47 5.89 7.13 -15.57
C LYS A 47 5.72 6.32 -16.86
N HIS A 48 5.19 5.11 -16.75
CA HIS A 48 4.87 4.22 -17.87
C HIS A 48 3.38 4.24 -18.24
N GLY A 49 2.65 5.29 -17.84
CA GLY A 49 1.26 5.48 -18.23
C GLY A 49 0.28 4.56 -17.52
N TRP A 50 0.59 4.16 -16.27
CA TRP A 50 -0.19 3.23 -15.47
C TRP A 50 -0.19 1.77 -15.97
N GLU A 51 0.79 1.43 -16.80
CA GLU A 51 1.07 0.08 -17.28
C GLU A 51 2.35 -0.46 -16.62
N ALA A 52 2.50 -1.79 -16.62
CA ALA A 52 3.70 -2.44 -16.09
C ALA A 52 4.95 -2.03 -16.89
N PRO A 53 6.03 -1.56 -16.25
CA PRO A 53 7.29 -1.26 -16.93
C PRO A 53 7.89 -2.54 -17.57
N PRO A 54 8.54 -2.46 -18.74
CA PRO A 54 9.15 -3.63 -19.39
C PRO A 54 10.19 -4.35 -18.52
N GLU A 55 10.94 -3.60 -17.71
CA GLU A 55 11.96 -4.11 -16.79
C GLU A 55 11.36 -4.73 -15.52
N HIS A 56 10.10 -4.43 -15.22
CA HIS A 56 9.35 -4.88 -14.05
C HIS A 56 7.94 -5.36 -14.44
N PRO A 57 7.83 -6.43 -15.26
CA PRO A 57 6.55 -6.90 -15.78
C PRO A 57 5.64 -7.54 -14.71
N ASP A 58 6.17 -7.75 -13.51
CA ASP A 58 5.48 -8.24 -12.32
C ASP A 58 4.69 -7.16 -11.58
N LEU A 59 5.02 -5.88 -11.80
CA LEU A 59 4.31 -4.78 -11.17
C LEU A 59 2.91 -4.61 -11.77
N VAL A 60 1.90 -4.63 -10.90
CA VAL A 60 0.49 -4.41 -11.28
C VAL A 60 -0.04 -3.20 -10.54
N ALA A 61 -0.46 -2.16 -11.28
CA ALA A 61 -0.83 -0.86 -10.74
C ALA A 61 -1.86 -0.94 -9.59
N SER A 62 -2.94 -1.71 -9.78
CA SER A 62 -3.97 -1.88 -8.74
C SER A 62 -3.45 -2.63 -7.52
N VAL A 63 -2.56 -3.62 -7.71
CA VAL A 63 -1.98 -4.39 -6.60
C VAL A 63 -1.06 -3.51 -5.77
N GLU A 64 -0.18 -2.73 -6.39
CA GLU A 64 0.71 -1.80 -5.67
C GLU A 64 -0.08 -0.72 -4.92
N ALA A 65 -1.20 -0.24 -5.47
CA ALA A 65 -2.10 0.67 -4.77
C ALA A 65 -2.77 0.03 -3.55
N GLY A 66 -3.20 -1.24 -3.66
CA GLY A 66 -3.71 -2.02 -2.54
C GLY A 66 -2.65 -2.25 -1.45
N ILE A 67 -1.42 -2.61 -1.83
CA ILE A 67 -0.29 -2.76 -0.89
C ILE A 67 -0.04 -1.45 -0.14
N LEU A 68 -0.03 -0.32 -0.84
CA LEU A 68 0.09 0.99 -0.21
C LEU A 68 -1.06 1.28 0.78
N HIS A 69 -2.30 0.98 0.39
CA HIS A 69 -3.46 1.15 1.27
C HIS A 69 -3.34 0.31 2.55
N ASP A 70 -2.98 -0.97 2.42
CA ASP A 70 -2.81 -1.87 3.55
C ASP A 70 -1.65 -1.46 4.47
N ALA A 71 -0.54 -1.02 3.90
CA ALA A 71 0.59 -0.50 4.67
C ALA A 71 0.19 0.74 5.48
N LEU A 72 -0.55 1.69 4.88
CA LEU A 72 -1.08 2.86 5.58
C LEU A 72 -2.08 2.47 6.68
N ARG A 73 -2.89 1.44 6.44
CA ARG A 73 -3.88 0.93 7.41
C ARG A 73 -3.18 0.29 8.61
N ALA A 74 -2.14 -0.51 8.36
CA ALA A 74 -1.32 -1.11 9.40
C ALA A 74 -0.61 -0.04 10.24
N ALA A 75 0.00 0.96 9.59
CA ALA A 75 0.66 2.06 10.29
C ALA A 75 -0.31 2.83 11.19
N ARG A 76 -1.50 3.18 10.70
CA ARG A 76 -2.50 3.87 11.53
C ARG A 76 -2.97 3.01 12.72
N ALA A 77 -3.02 1.68 12.55
CA ALA A 77 -3.43 0.80 13.64
C ALA A 77 -2.38 0.68 14.77
N ASP A 78 -1.10 0.88 14.44
CA ASP A 78 0.03 0.81 15.38
C ASP A 78 0.52 2.20 15.85
N SER A 79 -0.08 3.30 15.38
CA SER A 79 0.31 4.64 15.82
C SER A 79 0.00 4.84 17.30
N THR A 80 0.99 5.33 18.06
CA THR A 80 0.85 5.58 19.50
C THR A 80 0.03 6.84 19.80
N ASP A 81 -0.51 6.93 21.02
CA ASP A 81 -1.29 8.11 21.48
C ASP A 81 -0.48 9.43 21.40
N ASP A 82 0.85 9.38 21.49
CA ASP A 82 1.72 10.56 21.34
C ASP A 82 1.74 11.14 19.91
N LEU A 83 1.37 10.32 18.91
CA LEU A 83 1.18 10.75 17.53
C LEU A 83 -0.27 11.13 17.23
N ALA A 84 -1.22 10.88 18.13
CA ALA A 84 -2.65 11.16 17.98
C ALA A 84 -3.02 12.64 18.17
N ALA A 85 -2.15 13.56 17.73
CA ALA A 85 -2.58 14.93 17.47
C ALA A 85 -3.59 14.91 16.32
N ASP A 86 -4.66 15.71 16.41
CA ASP A 86 -5.77 15.71 15.44
C ASP A 86 -5.28 15.77 13.98
N ASP A 87 -4.22 16.54 13.69
CA ASP A 87 -3.65 16.68 12.36
C ASP A 87 -3.03 15.38 11.80
N PHE A 88 -2.41 14.54 12.63
CA PHE A 88 -1.82 13.26 12.21
C PHE A 88 -2.90 12.30 11.72
N ASP A 89 -3.94 12.11 12.54
CA ASP A 89 -5.02 11.19 12.20
C ASP A 89 -5.80 11.68 10.97
N LEU A 90 -6.00 13.00 10.84
CA LEU A 90 -6.57 13.61 9.63
C LEU A 90 -5.75 13.31 8.37
N TRP A 91 -4.42 13.45 8.43
CA TRP A 91 -3.57 13.12 7.29
C TRP A 91 -3.53 11.62 7.00
N MET A 92 -3.50 10.76 8.01
CA MET A 92 -3.58 9.30 7.82
C MET A 92 -4.91 8.86 7.20
N GLN A 93 -6.03 9.40 7.67
CA GLN A 93 -7.35 9.15 7.07
C GLN A 93 -7.42 9.64 5.62
N ARG A 94 -6.86 10.81 5.32
CA ARG A 94 -6.78 11.34 3.96
C ARG A 94 -5.94 10.44 3.06
N ALA A 95 -4.78 9.98 3.54
CA ALA A 95 -3.92 9.07 2.80
C ALA A 95 -4.62 7.73 2.51
N LEU A 96 -5.32 7.16 3.50
CA LEU A 96 -6.14 5.95 3.35
C LEU A 96 -7.26 6.12 2.32
N SER A 97 -7.96 7.25 2.36
CA SER A 97 -9.04 7.53 1.40
C SER A 97 -8.50 7.66 -0.03
N LEU A 98 -7.37 8.36 -0.21
CA LEU A 98 -6.75 8.56 -1.52
C LEU A 98 -6.15 7.28 -2.07
N SER A 99 -5.50 6.45 -1.25
CA SER A 99 -4.93 5.16 -1.69
C SER A 99 -6.02 4.17 -2.10
N LEU A 100 -7.13 4.11 -1.37
CA LEU A 100 -8.29 3.30 -1.75
C LEU A 100 -8.94 3.79 -3.06
N GLN A 101 -9.11 5.11 -3.23
CA GLN A 101 -9.61 5.68 -4.49
C GLN A 101 -8.67 5.35 -5.65
N LEU A 102 -7.36 5.43 -5.45
CA LEU A 102 -6.37 5.08 -6.47
C LEU A 102 -6.50 3.60 -6.87
N GLU A 103 -6.56 2.69 -5.90
CA GLU A 103 -6.75 1.26 -6.14
C GLU A 103 -8.04 0.98 -6.94
N GLN A 104 -9.15 1.60 -6.56
CA GLN A 104 -10.43 1.45 -7.25
C GLN A 104 -10.37 1.95 -8.70
N HIS A 105 -9.77 3.12 -8.93
CA HIS A 105 -9.59 3.67 -10.27
C HIS A 105 -8.72 2.77 -11.15
N LEU A 106 -7.59 2.29 -10.61
CA LEU A 106 -6.68 1.41 -11.34
C LEU A 106 -7.30 0.04 -11.62
N THR A 107 -8.07 -0.51 -10.67
CA THR A 107 -8.83 -1.75 -10.85
C THR A 107 -9.88 -1.62 -11.96
N ALA A 108 -10.58 -0.49 -12.00
CA ALA A 108 -11.56 -0.17 -13.05
C ALA A 108 -10.91 0.24 -14.39
N ARG A 109 -9.57 0.33 -14.46
CA ARG A 109 -8.81 0.88 -15.60
C ARG A 109 -9.23 2.31 -15.97
N ALA A 110 -9.72 3.07 -15.00
CA ALA A 110 -10.13 4.47 -15.12
C ALA A 110 -8.97 5.39 -14.71
N THR A 111 -7.91 5.42 -15.53
CA THR A 111 -6.63 6.08 -15.20
C THR A 111 -6.67 7.61 -15.31
N SER A 112 -7.74 8.20 -15.84
CA SER A 112 -7.84 9.65 -16.09
C SER A 112 -7.67 10.53 -14.86
N ASP A 113 -7.99 10.00 -13.67
CA ASP A 113 -7.84 10.71 -12.41
C ASP A 113 -6.72 10.16 -11.51
N SER A 114 -6.08 9.05 -11.89
CA SER A 114 -5.00 8.42 -11.12
C SER A 114 -3.83 9.37 -10.89
N ASP A 115 -3.44 10.17 -11.89
CA ASP A 115 -2.38 11.18 -11.73
C ASP A 115 -2.71 12.26 -10.69
N LYS A 116 -3.97 12.70 -10.65
CA LYS A 116 -4.43 13.70 -9.68
C LYS A 116 -4.42 13.12 -8.27
N ILE A 117 -4.94 11.90 -8.13
CA ILE A 117 -4.97 11.18 -6.86
C ILE A 117 -3.54 10.96 -6.36
N MET A 118 -2.64 10.50 -7.25
CA MET A 118 -1.24 10.25 -6.92
C MET A 118 -0.53 11.51 -6.44
N LYS A 119 -0.78 12.66 -7.08
CA LYS A 119 -0.26 13.96 -6.65
C LYS A 119 -0.79 14.38 -5.27
N LEU A 120 -2.09 14.21 -5.02
CA LEU A 120 -2.69 14.52 -3.71
C LEU A 120 -2.15 13.60 -2.61
N LEU A 121 -1.90 12.33 -2.93
CA LEU A 121 -1.31 11.37 -2.01
C LEU A 121 0.14 11.76 -1.67
N ALA A 122 0.95 12.09 -2.67
CA ALA A 122 2.33 12.58 -2.48
C ALA A 122 2.40 13.83 -1.57
N GLN A 123 1.47 14.76 -1.75
CA GLN A 123 1.37 15.94 -0.90
C GLN A 123 1.01 15.56 0.54
N THR A 124 0.06 14.64 0.72
CA THR A 124 -0.34 14.16 2.07
C THR A 124 0.84 13.50 2.80
N CYS A 125 1.65 12.71 2.10
CA CYS A 125 2.89 12.13 2.66
C CYS A 125 3.88 13.23 3.07
N THR A 126 4.06 14.24 2.22
CA THR A 126 4.99 15.36 2.47
C THR A 126 4.59 16.17 3.69
N ASP A 127 3.30 16.52 3.80
CA ASP A 127 2.77 17.34 4.89
C ASP A 127 2.91 16.61 6.24
N CYS A 128 2.55 15.33 6.29
CA CYS A 128 2.70 14.52 7.50
C CYS A 128 4.17 14.38 7.90
N HIS A 129 5.07 14.04 6.96
CA HIS A 129 6.49 13.87 7.25
C HIS A 129 7.16 15.17 7.71
N ALA A 130 6.78 16.32 7.16
CA ALA A 130 7.32 17.62 7.59
C ALA A 130 7.03 17.88 9.07
N ARG A 131 5.86 17.45 9.56
CA ARG A 131 5.43 17.68 10.94
C ARG A 131 5.89 16.59 11.91
N TYR A 132 5.90 15.33 11.48
CA TYR A 132 5.98 14.14 12.33
C TYR A 132 7.24 13.26 12.12
N ARG A 133 8.08 13.54 11.11
CA ARG A 133 9.27 12.71 10.80
C ARG A 133 10.58 13.49 10.61
N ASN A 134 10.54 14.63 9.92
CA ASN A 134 11.74 15.31 9.40
C ASN A 134 12.37 16.31 10.38
N HIS A 135 12.32 16.03 11.68
CA HIS A 135 12.77 16.92 12.75
C HIS A 135 13.84 16.30 13.64
#